data_AF-A0A4R0YPA5-F1
#
_entry.id   AF-A0A4R0YPA5-F1
#
_cell.length_a   1.000
_cell.length_b   1.000
_cell.length_c   1.000
_cell.angle_alpha   90.00
_cell.angle_beta   90.00
_cell.angle_gamma   90.00
#
_symmetry.space_group_name_H-M   'P 1'
#
loop_
_entity.id
_entity.type
_entity.pdbx_description
1 polymer ?
#
loop_
_entity_poly.entity_id
_entity_poly.type
_entity_poly.pdbx_seq_one_letter_code
_entity_poly.pdbx_strand_id
1 'polypeptide(L)'
;MFLSTMKEIAHSEKMSFVDRSKETQADLVRLKKDPGYRLINIGVEREDGVGLSAGNLGLSQYEVAIGFSEGSNPAQAHQFADLVVETLKRKWDIHVVPSDRGALPMKGCAGE
;
A
#
# COMPACT_ATOMS: atom_id res chain seq x y z
N MET A 1 -11.68 -8.99 1.28
CA MET A 1 -10.97 -9.51 0.09
C MET A 1 -9.58 -8.88 -0.05
N PHE A 2 -9.45 -7.55 -0.11
CA PHE A 2 -8.14 -6.90 -0.20
C PHE A 2 -7.19 -7.24 0.96
N LEU A 3 -7.61 -6.95 2.21
CA LEU A 3 -6.79 -7.19 3.41
C LEU A 3 -6.35 -8.65 3.56
N SER A 4 -7.21 -9.61 3.23
CA SER A 4 -6.87 -11.03 3.26
C SER A 4 -5.79 -11.37 2.23
N THR A 5 -5.89 -10.84 1.01
CA THR A 5 -4.86 -11.02 -0.02
C THR A 5 -3.52 -10.40 0.40
N MET A 6 -3.53 -9.23 1.03
CA MET A 6 -2.29 -8.60 1.51
C MET A 6 -1.63 -9.36 2.66
N LYS A 7 -2.43 -9.96 3.56
CA LYS A 7 -1.91 -10.86 4.60
C LYS A 7 -1.30 -12.13 4.01
N GLU A 8 -1.93 -12.71 3.00
CA GLU A 8 -1.42 -13.89 2.29
C GLU A 8 -0.08 -13.60 1.60
N ILE A 9 0.04 -12.46 0.90
CA ILE A 9 1.29 -12.03 0.28
C ILE A 9 2.37 -11.79 1.35
N ALA A 10 2.05 -11.03 2.41
CA ALA A 10 3.02 -10.79 3.47
C ALA A 10 3.53 -12.10 4.08
N HIS A 11 2.65 -13.06 4.30
CA HIS A 11 3.01 -14.39 4.80
C HIS A 11 3.88 -15.18 3.80
N SER A 12 3.54 -15.19 2.49
CA SER A 12 4.32 -15.93 1.49
C SER A 12 5.73 -15.37 1.32
N GLU A 13 5.86 -14.04 1.38
CA GLU A 13 7.13 -13.33 1.22
C GLU A 13 7.91 -13.17 2.54
N LYS A 14 7.40 -13.74 3.65
CA LYS A 14 8.00 -13.65 5.00
C LYS A 14 8.20 -12.20 5.45
N MET A 15 7.23 -11.34 5.16
CA MET A 15 7.21 -9.93 5.49
C MET A 15 6.28 -9.65 6.67
N SER A 16 6.58 -8.59 7.40
CA SER A 16 5.72 -8.09 8.46
C SER A 16 4.48 -7.43 7.86
N PHE A 17 3.32 -7.68 8.46
CA PHE A 17 2.05 -7.04 8.09
C PHE A 17 1.55 -6.18 9.24
N VAL A 18 1.27 -4.91 8.96
CA VAL A 18 0.74 -3.94 9.92
C VAL A 18 -0.58 -3.40 9.40
N ASP A 19 -1.62 -3.45 10.21
CA ASP A 19 -2.93 -2.85 9.91
C ASP A 19 -3.26 -1.79 10.95
N ARG A 20 -3.28 -0.53 10.51
CA ARG A 20 -3.63 0.64 11.31
C ARG A 20 -4.99 1.22 10.92
N SER A 21 -5.81 0.46 10.20
CA SER A 21 -7.07 0.96 9.64
C SER A 21 -8.03 1.43 10.74
N LYS A 22 -8.10 0.69 11.86
CA LYS A 22 -9.02 0.99 12.96
C LYS A 22 -8.58 2.22 13.76
N GLU A 23 -7.30 2.33 14.03
CA GLU A 23 -6.67 3.46 14.71
C GLU A 23 -6.87 4.73 13.86
N THR A 24 -6.56 4.65 12.57
CA THR A 24 -6.76 5.75 11.61
C THR A 24 -8.23 6.18 11.56
N GLN A 25 -9.16 5.22 11.52
CA GLN A 25 -10.60 5.52 11.54
C GLN A 25 -11.00 6.27 12.81
N ALA A 26 -10.54 5.81 13.98
CA ALA A 26 -10.84 6.46 15.25
C ALA A 26 -10.32 7.91 15.29
N ASP A 27 -9.13 8.15 14.74
CA ASP A 27 -8.55 9.48 14.68
C ASP A 27 -9.30 10.41 13.72
N LEU A 28 -9.72 9.91 12.54
CA LEU A 28 -10.52 10.72 11.61
C LEU A 28 -11.90 11.05 12.17
N VAL A 29 -12.53 10.16 12.93
CA VAL A 29 -13.79 10.44 13.65
C VAL A 29 -13.58 11.60 14.63
N ARG A 30 -12.51 11.55 15.44
CA ARG A 30 -12.17 12.63 16.39
C ARG A 30 -11.93 13.97 15.68
N LEU A 31 -11.30 13.93 14.51
CA LEU A 31 -11.03 15.11 13.68
C LEU A 31 -12.23 15.59 12.87
N LYS A 32 -13.40 14.92 12.96
CA LYS A 32 -14.59 15.20 12.14
C LYS A 32 -14.29 15.15 10.63
N LYS A 33 -13.41 14.22 10.24
CA LYS A 33 -12.97 13.92 8.86
C LYS A 33 -13.27 12.48 8.46
N ASP A 34 -14.18 11.81 9.17
CA ASP A 34 -14.60 10.46 8.84
C ASP A 34 -15.20 10.43 7.44
N PRO A 35 -14.65 9.62 6.51
CA PRO A 35 -15.19 9.51 5.17
C PRO A 35 -16.51 8.71 5.09
N GLY A 36 -16.96 8.09 6.19
CA GLY A 36 -18.23 7.37 6.27
C GLY A 36 -18.20 5.96 5.69
N TYR A 37 -17.01 5.44 5.38
CA TYR A 37 -16.77 4.07 4.92
C TYR A 37 -15.57 3.46 5.63
N ARG A 38 -15.40 2.14 5.51
CA ARG A 38 -14.29 1.43 6.14
C ARG A 38 -12.95 1.85 5.53
N LEU A 39 -12.08 2.42 6.36
CA LEU A 39 -10.72 2.71 5.95
C LEU A 39 -9.87 1.45 5.78
N ILE A 40 -8.90 1.58 4.89
CA ILE A 40 -7.74 0.72 4.73
C ILE A 40 -6.53 1.61 4.97
N ASN A 41 -5.68 1.19 5.90
CA ASN A 41 -4.35 1.76 6.13
C ASN A 41 -3.44 0.63 6.60
N ILE A 42 -2.65 0.08 5.68
CA ILE A 42 -1.79 -1.07 5.94
C ILE A 42 -0.37 -0.82 5.45
N GLY A 43 0.57 -1.54 6.05
CA GLY A 43 1.94 -1.68 5.59
C GLY A 43 2.31 -3.16 5.48
N VAL A 44 3.10 -3.49 4.46
CA VAL A 44 3.81 -4.76 4.35
C VAL A 44 5.28 -4.43 4.17
N GLU A 45 6.14 -4.90 5.08
CA GLU A 45 7.55 -4.51 5.10
C GLU A 45 8.46 -5.68 5.42
N ARG A 46 9.64 -5.66 4.82
CA ARG A 46 10.76 -6.55 5.11
C ARG A 46 11.87 -5.76 5.82
N GLU A 47 12.73 -6.47 6.55
CA GLU A 47 13.83 -5.84 7.31
C GLU A 47 14.77 -4.96 6.47
N ASP A 48 14.91 -5.26 5.18
CA ASP A 48 15.75 -4.53 4.25
C ASP A 48 15.07 -3.29 3.62
N GLY A 49 13.86 -2.96 4.07
CA GLY A 49 13.07 -1.81 3.64
C GLY A 49 12.21 -2.04 2.39
N VAL A 50 12.28 -3.22 1.76
CA VAL A 50 11.38 -3.57 0.67
C VAL A 50 9.97 -3.72 1.22
N GLY A 51 8.98 -3.11 0.55
CA GLY A 51 7.63 -3.13 1.08
C GLY A 51 6.59 -2.44 0.23
N LEU A 52 5.41 -2.31 0.82
CA LEU A 52 4.34 -1.46 0.33
C LEU A 52 3.59 -0.81 1.48
N SER A 53 2.97 0.31 1.16
CA SER A 53 1.89 0.91 1.95
C SER A 53 0.63 0.95 1.09
N ALA A 54 -0.53 0.75 1.71
CA ALA A 54 -1.78 0.82 1.00
C ALA A 54 -2.89 1.47 1.83
N GLY A 55 -3.72 2.27 1.16
CA GLY A 55 -4.86 2.89 1.81
C GLY A 55 -5.87 3.55 0.87
N ASN A 56 -7.01 3.91 1.42
CA ASN A 56 -8.14 4.48 0.68
C ASN A 56 -8.61 5.84 1.21
N LEU A 57 -7.74 6.53 1.98
CA LEU A 57 -8.04 7.87 2.45
C LEU A 57 -8.04 8.85 1.27
N GLY A 58 -9.16 9.53 1.05
CA GLY A 58 -9.33 10.46 -0.07
C GLY A 58 -9.73 9.81 -1.39
N LEU A 59 -10.02 8.50 -1.39
CA LEU A 59 -10.55 7.74 -2.52
C LEU A 59 -12.00 7.30 -2.27
N SER A 60 -12.62 6.57 -3.20
CA SER A 60 -13.90 5.91 -2.88
C SER A 60 -13.72 4.68 -1.98
N GLN A 61 -14.81 4.18 -1.42
CA GLN A 61 -14.82 2.95 -0.60
C GLN A 61 -14.40 1.68 -1.37
N TYR A 62 -14.32 1.74 -2.70
CA TYR A 62 -13.99 0.62 -3.58
C TYR A 62 -12.59 0.74 -4.21
N GLU A 63 -11.85 1.79 -3.86
CA GLU A 63 -10.52 2.05 -4.40
C GLU A 63 -9.47 1.94 -3.28
N VAL A 64 -8.26 1.55 -3.65
CA VAL A 64 -7.10 1.51 -2.75
C VAL A 64 -5.88 1.97 -3.54
N ALA A 65 -5.17 2.96 -3.02
CA ALA A 65 -3.85 3.33 -3.52
C ALA A 65 -2.80 2.42 -2.86
N ILE A 66 -1.83 1.98 -3.66
CA ILE A 66 -0.71 1.16 -3.20
C ILE A 66 0.58 1.86 -3.65
N GLY A 67 1.48 2.12 -2.70
CA GLY A 67 2.83 2.62 -2.96
C GLY A 67 3.85 1.58 -2.56
N PHE A 68 4.91 1.41 -3.35
CA PHE A 68 5.99 0.46 -3.09
C PHE A 68 7.24 1.18 -2.58
N SER A 69 7.95 0.53 -1.66
CA SER A 69 9.23 0.99 -1.11
C SER A 69 10.35 0.10 -1.63
N GLU A 70 11.41 0.73 -2.12
CA GLU A 70 12.55 0.05 -2.76
C GLU A 70 13.49 -0.62 -1.74
N GLY A 71 13.57 -0.07 -0.53
CA GLY A 71 14.53 -0.50 0.48
C GLY A 71 15.97 -0.46 -0.03
N SER A 72 16.78 -1.40 0.43
CA SER A 72 18.19 -1.56 0.02
C SER A 72 18.38 -2.54 -1.15
N ASN A 73 17.30 -3.12 -1.70
CA ASN A 73 17.37 -4.12 -2.77
C ASN A 73 16.36 -3.84 -3.90
N PRO A 74 16.74 -3.01 -4.88
CA PRO A 74 15.84 -2.56 -5.94
C PRO A 74 15.30 -3.69 -6.81
N ALA A 75 16.14 -4.68 -7.12
CA ALA A 75 15.75 -5.81 -7.94
C ALA A 75 14.65 -6.64 -7.27
N GLN A 76 14.76 -6.88 -5.96
CA GLN A 76 13.72 -7.60 -5.22
C GLN A 76 12.47 -6.74 -4.99
N ALA A 77 12.62 -5.42 -4.83
CA ALA A 77 11.47 -4.52 -4.73
C ALA A 77 10.61 -4.55 -6.00
N HIS A 78 11.24 -4.54 -7.18
CA HIS A 78 10.51 -4.69 -8.45
C HIS A 78 9.84 -6.05 -8.58
N GLN A 79 10.53 -7.15 -8.25
CA GLN A 79 9.92 -8.48 -8.25
C GLN A 79 8.72 -8.58 -7.30
N PHE A 80 8.83 -7.98 -6.11
CA PHE A 80 7.74 -7.92 -5.14
C PHE A 80 6.56 -7.09 -5.66
N ALA A 81 6.82 -5.93 -6.28
CA ALA A 81 5.78 -5.10 -6.88
C ALA A 81 5.04 -5.85 -8.00
N ASP A 82 5.77 -6.52 -8.89
CA ASP A 82 5.20 -7.33 -9.97
C ASP A 82 4.33 -8.46 -9.41
N LEU A 83 4.80 -9.18 -8.39
CA LEU A 83 4.04 -10.24 -7.72
C LEU A 83 2.70 -9.72 -7.15
N VAL A 84 2.74 -8.57 -6.47
CA VAL A 84 1.56 -7.94 -5.87
C VAL A 84 0.57 -7.53 -6.96
N VAL A 85 1.05 -6.88 -8.02
CA VAL A 85 0.23 -6.43 -9.15
C VAL A 85 -0.42 -7.63 -9.84
N GLU A 86 0.34 -8.66 -10.19
CA GLU A 86 -0.19 -9.87 -10.84
C GLU A 86 -1.19 -10.61 -9.94
N THR A 87 -0.98 -10.58 -8.62
CA THR A 87 -1.93 -11.16 -7.67
C THR A 87 -3.24 -10.40 -7.61
N LEU A 88 -3.19 -9.07 -7.60
CA LEU A 88 -4.37 -8.23 -7.52
C LEU A 88 -5.18 -8.22 -8.83
N LYS A 89 -4.52 -8.24 -9.99
CA LYS A 89 -5.17 -8.31 -11.32
C LYS A 89 -6.18 -9.45 -11.46
N ARG A 90 -6.04 -10.52 -10.68
CA ARG A 90 -6.98 -11.65 -10.68
C ARG A 90 -8.39 -11.27 -10.18
N LYS A 91 -8.53 -10.20 -9.39
CA LYS A 91 -9.79 -9.82 -8.74
C LYS A 91 -10.06 -8.31 -8.69
N TRP A 92 -9.10 -7.49 -9.12
CA TRP A 92 -9.15 -6.03 -9.08
C TRP A 92 -8.76 -5.47 -10.44
N ASP A 93 -9.41 -4.36 -10.82
CA ASP A 93 -8.93 -3.53 -11.92
C ASP A 93 -7.73 -2.70 -11.42
N ILE A 94 -6.66 -2.67 -12.22
CA ILE A 94 -5.39 -2.04 -11.82
C ILE A 94 -5.14 -0.84 -12.72
N HIS A 95 -5.13 0.34 -12.11
CA HIS A 95 -4.73 1.57 -12.74
C HIS A 95 -3.34 1.97 -12.25
N VAL A 96 -2.36 1.87 -13.13
CA VAL A 96 -1.00 2.35 -12.85
C VAL A 96 -0.99 3.86 -12.94
N VAL A 97 -0.59 4.53 -11.87
CA VAL A 97 -0.43 5.99 -11.86
C VAL A 97 0.77 6.35 -12.75
N PRO A 98 0.60 7.20 -13.76
CA PRO A 98 1.69 7.63 -14.64
C PRO A 98 2.85 8.28 -13.86
N SER A 99 4.08 8.09 -14.32
CA SER A 99 5.30 8.62 -13.67
C SER A 99 5.39 10.15 -13.65
N ASP A 100 4.54 10.85 -14.40
CA ASP A 100 4.41 12.31 -14.43
C ASP A 100 3.25 12.82 -13.57
N ARG A 101 2.59 11.94 -12.81
CA ARG A 101 1.40 12.25 -12.00
C ARG A 101 1.48 11.57 -10.62
N GLY A 102 0.83 12.16 -9.63
CA GLY A 102 0.82 11.61 -8.27
C GLY A 102 2.12 11.87 -7.49
N ALA A 103 2.47 10.96 -6.57
CA ALA A 103 3.51 11.16 -5.57
C ALA A 103 4.93 10.73 -6.01
N LEU A 104 5.19 10.45 -7.30
CA LEU A 104 6.49 10.01 -7.78
C LEU A 104 6.98 10.77 -9.04
N PRO A 105 8.30 11.02 -9.17
CA PRO A 105 9.26 11.20 -8.08
C PRO A 105 9.20 12.65 -7.58
N MET A 106 9.06 12.82 -6.26
CA MET A 106 9.41 14.09 -5.64
C MET A 106 10.88 14.39 -5.91
N LYS A 107 11.17 15.52 -6.58
CA LYS A 107 12.54 16.05 -6.68
C LYS A 107 13.07 16.25 -5.25
N GLY A 108 13.93 15.34 -4.77
CA GLY A 108 14.58 15.44 -3.46
C GLY A 108 14.41 14.26 -2.51
N CYS A 109 13.58 13.26 -2.81
CA CYS A 109 13.64 11.97 -2.09
C CYS A 109 14.71 11.07 -2.74
N ALA A 110 15.97 11.46 -2.60
CA ALA A 110 17.04 10.48 -2.61
C ALA A 110 16.91 9.70 -1.31
N GLY A 111 16.94 8.38 -1.36
CA GLY A 111 17.19 7.60 -0.15
C GLY A 111 18.51 8.04 0.45
N GLU A 112 18.44 8.73 1.58
CA GLU A 112 19.53 8.88 2.54
C GLU A 112 19.19 8.05 3.77
#